data_AF-A0A9D6RQ80-F1
#
_entry.id   AF-A0A9D6RQ80-F1
#
_cell.length_a   1.000
_cell.length_b   1.000
_cell.length_c   1.000
_cell.angle_alpha   90.00
_cell.angle_beta   90.00
_cell.angle_gamma   90.00
#
_symmetry.space_group_name_H-M   'P 1'
#
loop_
_entity.id
_entity.type
_entity.pdbx_description
1 polymer ?
#
loop_
_entity_poly.entity_id
_entity_poly.type
_entity_poly.pdbx_seq_one_letter_code
_entity_poly.pdbx_strand_id
1 'polypeptide(L)'
;MNIDDWRRQIDEIDSQLLDLLNRRAVCSIEIGKLKQEMNLNILSLEREAEVVARALQHNQGPLDEGAIRRVFTTILEESRRLQELAAERASANEERSR
;
A
#
# COMPACT_ATOMS: atom_id res chain seq x y z
N MET A 1 6.77 3.11 -33.72
CA MET A 1 6.00 3.29 -32.47
C MET A 1 4.68 3.94 -32.81
N ASN A 2 3.58 3.25 -32.54
CA ASN A 2 2.21 3.77 -32.65
C ASN A 2 1.52 3.70 -31.26
N ILE A 3 0.23 4.04 -31.22
CA ILE A 3 -0.55 4.03 -29.97
C ILE A 3 -0.58 2.63 -29.33
N ASP A 4 -0.71 1.58 -30.15
CA ASP A 4 -0.81 0.20 -29.65
C ASP A 4 0.52 -0.31 -29.10
N ASP A 5 1.65 0.14 -29.63
CA ASP A 5 2.98 -0.13 -29.06
C ASP A 5 3.12 0.49 -27.66
N TRP A 6 2.60 1.70 -27.45
CA TRP A 6 2.62 2.36 -26.14
C TRP A 6 1.66 1.72 -25.15
N ARG A 7 0.47 1.31 -25.60
CA ARG A 7 -0.50 0.59 -24.75
C ARG A 7 0.08 -0.71 -24.24
N ARG A 8 0.73 -1.50 -25.09
CA ARG A 8 1.41 -2.74 -24.65
C ARG A 8 2.47 -2.48 -23.57
N GLN A 9 3.25 -1.41 -23.71
CA GLN A 9 4.21 -1.04 -22.67
C GLN A 9 3.52 -0.63 -21.37
N ILE A 10 2.41 0.09 -21.44
CA ILE A 10 1.61 0.43 -20.25
C ILE A 10 1.08 -0.85 -19.59
N ASP A 11 0.51 -1.78 -20.36
CA ASP A 11 -0.03 -3.05 -19.82
C ASP A 11 1.05 -3.87 -19.08
N GLU A 12 2.28 -3.89 -19.63
CA GLU A 12 3.44 -4.54 -18.99
C GLU A 12 3.84 -3.83 -17.68
N ILE A 13 3.86 -2.50 -17.67
CA ILE A 13 4.15 -1.69 -16.48
C ILE A 13 3.06 -1.90 -15.41
N ASP A 14 1.80 -1.87 -15.80
CA ASP A 14 0.65 -2.04 -14.90
C ASP A 14 0.67 -3.42 -14.23
N SER A 15 1.08 -4.45 -14.97
CA SER A 15 1.28 -5.80 -14.42
C SER A 15 2.38 -5.82 -13.35
N GLN A 16 3.49 -5.10 -13.57
CA GLN A 16 4.56 -4.97 -12.59
C GLN A 16 4.13 -4.14 -11.37
N LEU A 17 3.37 -3.07 -11.59
CA LEU A 17 2.80 -2.26 -10.50
C LEU A 17 1.89 -3.12 -9.61
N LEU A 18 1.03 -3.95 -10.21
CA LEU A 18 0.15 -4.83 -9.44
C LEU A 18 0.94 -5.85 -8.60
N ASP A 19 1.99 -6.46 -9.13
CA ASP A 19 2.86 -7.37 -8.35
C ASP A 19 3.50 -6.64 -7.16
N LEU A 20 4.06 -5.46 -7.40
CA LEU A 20 4.69 -4.65 -6.35
C LEU A 20 3.68 -4.22 -5.27
N LEU A 21 2.47 -3.82 -5.67
CA LEU A 21 1.40 -3.45 -4.75
C LEU A 21 0.95 -4.65 -3.91
N ASN A 22 0.79 -5.83 -4.50
CA ASN A 22 0.45 -7.05 -3.78
C ASN A 22 1.51 -7.43 -2.74
N ARG A 23 2.79 -7.40 -3.14
CA ARG A 23 3.91 -7.64 -2.22
C ARG A 23 3.93 -6.63 -1.07
N ARG A 24 3.70 -5.35 -1.36
CA ARG A 24 3.59 -4.30 -0.35
C ARG A 24 2.40 -4.51 0.59
N ALA A 25 1.27 -5.00 0.07
CA ALA A 25 0.08 -5.31 0.85
C ALA A 25 0.34 -6.46 1.84
N VAL A 26 1.03 -7.52 1.41
CA VAL A 26 1.45 -8.61 2.31
C VAL A 26 2.29 -8.08 3.46
N CYS A 27 3.32 -7.26 3.18
CA CYS A 27 4.12 -6.63 4.24
C CYS A 27 3.26 -5.79 5.18
N SER A 28 2.27 -5.06 4.65
CA SER A 28 1.38 -4.22 5.45
C SER A 28 0.51 -5.04 6.39
N ILE A 29 -0.03 -6.18 5.92
CA ILE A 29 -0.82 -7.11 6.73
C ILE A 29 0.02 -7.68 7.88
N GLU A 30 1.25 -8.13 7.62
CA GLU A 30 2.13 -8.64 8.68
C GLU A 30 2.47 -7.56 9.72
N ILE A 31 2.70 -6.33 9.29
CA ILE A 31 2.86 -5.18 10.21
C ILE A 31 1.59 -4.98 11.06
N GLY A 32 0.40 -5.09 10.45
CA GLY A 32 -0.87 -4.98 11.16
C GLY A 32 -1.02 -6.02 12.28
N LYS A 33 -0.65 -7.28 12.01
CA LYS A 33 -0.66 -8.35 13.02
C LYS A 33 0.28 -8.03 14.19
N LEU A 34 1.52 -7.63 13.89
CA LEU A 34 2.48 -7.25 14.92
C LEU A 34 2.00 -6.06 15.77
N LYS A 35 1.38 -5.06 15.12
CA LYS A 35 0.77 -3.93 15.85
C LYS A 35 -0.37 -4.39 16.76
N GLN A 36 -1.22 -5.30 16.31
CA GLN A 36 -2.30 -5.86 17.13
C GLN A 36 -1.73 -6.61 18.35
N GLU A 37 -0.73 -7.48 18.16
CA GLU A 37 -0.06 -8.19 19.26
C GLU A 37 0.54 -7.23 20.29
N MET A 38 1.03 -6.07 19.83
CA MET A 38 1.62 -5.02 20.67
C MET A 38 0.60 -3.99 21.18
N ASN A 39 -0.70 -4.13 20.89
CA ASN A 39 -1.74 -3.14 21.18
C ASN A 39 -1.42 -1.73 20.63
N LEU A 40 -0.79 -1.65 19.47
CA LEU A 40 -0.46 -0.40 18.76
C LEU A 40 -1.53 -0.04 17.73
N ASN A 41 -1.68 1.26 17.46
CA ASN A 41 -2.60 1.75 16.44
C ASN A 41 -2.12 1.41 15.02
N ILE A 42 -3.05 0.95 14.18
CA ILE A 42 -2.84 0.71 12.74
C ILE A 42 -2.42 2.00 12.04
N LEU A 43 -3.09 3.12 12.36
CA LEU A 43 -2.73 4.44 11.83
C LEU A 43 -1.44 4.95 12.48
N SER A 44 -0.45 5.29 11.66
CA SER A 44 0.78 5.96 12.08
C SER A 44 1.08 7.14 11.16
N LEU A 45 0.62 8.33 11.56
CA LEU A 45 0.73 9.55 10.75
C LEU A 45 2.18 9.91 10.41
N GLU A 46 3.08 9.75 11.38
CA GLU A 46 4.51 9.98 11.19
C GLU A 46 5.07 9.04 10.12
N ARG A 47 4.76 7.75 10.20
CA ARG A 47 5.25 6.78 9.22
C ARG A 47 4.71 7.03 7.83
N GLU A 48 3.46 7.47 7.71
CA GLU A 48 2.85 7.81 6.41
C GLU A 48 3.51 9.04 5.80
N ALA A 49 3.75 10.08 6.60
CA ALA A 49 4.47 11.28 6.17
C ALA A 49 5.88 10.93 5.67
N GLU A 50 6.60 10.05 6.37
CA GLU A 50 7.93 9.57 5.93
C GLU A 50 7.88 8.83 4.59
N VAL A 51 6.88 7.96 4.37
CA VAL A 51 6.75 7.22 3.11
C VAL A 51 6.52 8.19 1.95
N VAL A 52 5.64 9.17 2.12
CA VAL A 52 5.35 10.19 1.10
C VAL A 52 6.58 11.08 0.87
N ALA A 53 7.26 11.51 1.93
CA ALA A 53 8.47 12.33 1.83
C ALA A 53 9.58 11.58 1.06
N ARG A 54 9.77 10.30 1.36
CA ARG A 54 10.73 9.45 0.64
C ARG A 54 10.35 9.32 -0.84
N ALA A 55 9.07 9.13 -1.15
CA ALA A 55 8.61 9.04 -2.54
C ALA A 55 8.90 10.34 -3.32
N LEU A 56 8.63 11.49 -2.72
CA LEU A 56 8.92 12.80 -3.30
C LEU A 56 10.42 13.00 -3.55
N GLN A 57 11.26 12.65 -2.58
CA GLN A 57 12.71 12.78 -2.69
C GLN A 57 13.30 11.93 -3.84
N HIS A 58 12.71 10.77 -4.12
CA HIS A 58 13.19 9.85 -5.16
C HIS A 58 12.50 10.05 -6.51
N ASN A 59 11.53 10.97 -6.62
CA ASN A 59 10.85 11.23 -7.86
C ASN A 59 11.76 11.97 -8.86
N GLN A 60 12.21 11.27 -9.88
CA GLN A 60 12.94 11.83 -11.03
C GLN A 60 12.09 11.80 -12.32
N GLY A 61 10.81 11.44 -12.19
CA GLY A 61 9.89 11.25 -13.29
C GLY A 61 9.06 12.50 -13.61
N PRO A 62 8.20 12.42 -14.63
CA PRO A 62 7.39 13.55 -15.08
C PRO A 62 6.19 13.86 -14.17
N LEU A 63 5.94 13.06 -13.14
CA LEU A 63 4.86 13.30 -12.19
C LEU A 63 5.22 14.48 -11.28
N ASP A 64 4.29 15.43 -11.13
CA ASP A 64 4.46 16.51 -10.16
C ASP A 64 4.33 16.01 -8.71
N GLU A 65 4.75 16.84 -7.75
CA GLU A 65 4.69 16.48 -6.33
C GLU A 65 3.27 16.15 -5.86
N GLY A 66 2.25 16.84 -6.40
CA GLY A 66 0.85 16.61 -6.04
C GLY A 66 0.38 15.22 -6.48
N ALA A 67 0.78 14.77 -7.67
CA ALA A 67 0.49 13.45 -8.19
C ALA A 67 1.14 12.36 -7.34
N ILE A 68 2.42 12.52 -6.99
CA ILE A 68 3.12 11.56 -6.12
C ILE A 68 2.43 11.45 -4.76
N ARG A 69 2.07 12.59 -4.14
CA ARG A 69 1.35 12.61 -2.86
C ARG A 69 0.04 11.84 -2.96
N ARG A 70 -0.79 12.13 -3.96
CA ARG A 70 -2.09 11.44 -4.13
C ARG A 70 -1.92 9.93 -4.27
N VAL A 71 -1.04 9.48 -5.16
CA VAL A 71 -0.81 8.05 -5.40
C VAL A 71 -0.34 7.34 -4.13
N PHE A 72 0.68 7.87 -3.46
CA PHE A 72 1.23 7.22 -2.26
C PHE A 72 0.26 7.26 -1.07
N THR A 73 -0.50 8.33 -0.90
CA THR A 73 -1.56 8.40 0.12
C THR A 73 -2.63 7.35 -0.11
N THR A 74 -3.11 7.18 -1.35
CA THR A 74 -4.10 6.14 -1.68
C THR A 74 -3.56 4.73 -1.42
N ILE A 75 -2.29 4.46 -1.76
CA ILE A 75 -1.67 3.17 -1.43
C ILE A 75 -1.62 2.95 0.09
N LEU A 76 -1.32 3.98 0.89
CA LEU A 76 -1.29 3.90 2.35
C LEU A 76 -2.70 3.67 2.94
N GLU A 77 -3.71 4.37 2.42
CA GLU A 77 -5.12 4.19 2.79
C GLU A 77 -5.58 2.74 2.59
N GLU A 78 -5.35 2.18 1.40
CA GLU A 78 -5.70 0.77 1.12
C GLU A 78 -4.92 -0.21 1.99
N SER A 79 -3.67 0.13 2.36
CA SER A 79 -2.87 -0.70 3.24
C SER A 79 -3.39 -0.72 4.68
N ARG A 80 -3.92 0.40 5.17
CA ARG A 80 -4.59 0.46 6.47
C ARG A 80 -5.88 -0.35 6.44
N ARG A 81 -6.70 -0.15 5.40
CA ARG A 81 -7.95 -0.90 5.21
C ARG A 81 -7.70 -2.42 5.22
N LEU A 82 -6.64 -2.89 4.55
CA LEU A 82 -6.28 -4.31 4.55
C LEU A 82 -5.82 -4.82 5.93
N GLN A 83 -5.12 -4.00 6.72
CA GLN A 83 -4.74 -4.34 8.09
C GLN A 83 -5.98 -4.49 8.99
N GLU A 84 -6.92 -3.55 8.91
CA GLU A 84 -8.18 -3.57 9.66
C GLU A 84 -9.01 -4.82 9.33
N LEU A 85 -9.20 -5.10 8.04
CA LEU A 85 -9.91 -6.31 7.58
C LEU A 85 -9.24 -7.61 8.04
N ALA A 86 -7.89 -7.65 8.07
CA ALA A 86 -7.17 -8.81 8.55
C ALA A 86 -7.35 -9.02 10.07
N ALA A 87 -7.32 -7.93 10.85
CA ALA A 87 -7.55 -7.97 12.28
C ALA A 87 -8.99 -8.43 12.62
N GLU A 88 -9.99 -7.91 11.90
CA GLU A 88 -11.39 -8.34 12.07
C GLU A 88 -11.58 -9.85 11.80
N ARG A 89 -10.95 -10.36 10.73
CA ARG A 89 -10.99 -11.78 10.38
C ARG A 89 -10.31 -12.67 11.43
N ALA A 90 -9.22 -12.19 12.04
CA ALA A 90 -8.54 -12.91 13.11
C ALA A 90 -9.47 -13.04 14.34
N SER A 91 -10.06 -11.94 14.78
CA SER A 91 -11.02 -11.92 15.90
C SER A 91 -12.22 -12.84 15.66
N ALA A 92 -12.81 -12.80 14.46
CA ALA A 92 -13.96 -13.65 14.11
C ALA A 92 -13.63 -15.15 14.10
N ASN A 93 -12.40 -15.53 13.74
CA ASN A 93 -11.96 -16.92 13.77
C ASN A 93 -11.70 -17.43 15.19
N GLU A 94 -11.19 -16.56 16.08
CA GLU A 94 -11.01 -16.90 17.50
C GLU A 94 -12.35 -17.14 18.19
N GLU A 95 -13.36 -16.29 17.94
CA GLU A 95 -14.70 -16.44 18.52
C GLU A 95 -15.40 -17.73 18.09
N ARG A 96 -15.22 -18.15 16.83
CA ARG A 96 -15.77 -19.42 16.31
C ARG A 96 -15.08 -20.66 16.85
N SER A 97 -13.86 -20.52 17.37
CA SER A 97 -13.05 -21.63 17.88
C SER A 97 -13.17 -21.83 19.39
N ARG A 98 -13.92 -20.96 20.08
CA ARG A 98 -14.25 -21.04 21.51
C ARG A 98 -15.62 -21.66 21.72
#